data_AF-A0A150TVQ7-F1
#
_entry.id   AF-A0A150TVQ7-F1
#
_cell.length_a   1.000
_cell.length_b   1.000
_cell.length_c   1.000
_cell.angle_alpha   90.00
_cell.angle_beta   90.00
_cell.angle_gamma   90.00
#
_symmetry.space_group_name_H-M   'P 1'
#
loop_
_entity.id
_entity.type
_entity.pdbx_description
1 polymer ?
#
loop_
_entity_poly.entity_id
_entity_poly.type
_entity_poly.pdbx_seq_one_letter_code
_entity_poly.pdbx_strand_id
1 'polypeptide(L)'
;MKVQHLHMKQFSAFEDVELAFSPGINVFLGTNATGKSHTMKALYSPIKTLEQEGSVIPLDLRMHEKLANVFRPDDAYMGRLVHRRKGQGKGLITIRGATGDIALVLHTRGKQQVEVKSATWKTEAPSIFLPTREVLAMFEGFIPAYQERKLSFDETYYDACIALSQAALRGPRSEEAKALIEPIEAALGGKVSLQGGRFYLLRKDGSMEAHLVAEGLRKIACLAHMVSNGSLTTNGILFWDEPEANLNPQLVSLVVDILLELGKRGVQIFVTTHDYLLSHKLSLLSEYRKQPDVPIRFFAFYRKEAHGPALVDAGDTMAELPTNPILDEFSRHYDFERKLFDEAPGQEGSAA
;
A
#
# COMPACT_ATOMS: atom_id res chain seq x y z
N MET A 1 -15.12 -10.39 -0.22
CA MET A 1 -14.15 -9.97 0.81
C MET A 1 -13.94 -8.47 0.69
N LYS A 2 -14.47 -7.66 1.61
CA LYS A 2 -14.29 -6.19 1.60
C LYS A 2 -14.20 -5.67 3.03
N VAL A 3 -13.14 -4.96 3.34
CA VAL A 3 -13.01 -4.18 4.58
C VAL A 3 -13.91 -2.96 4.45
N GLN A 4 -14.80 -2.77 5.41
CA GLN A 4 -15.74 -1.65 5.42
C GLN A 4 -15.32 -0.57 6.41
N HIS A 5 -14.81 -0.98 7.58
CA HIS A 5 -14.42 -0.05 8.63
C HIS A 5 -13.13 -0.47 9.34
N LEU A 6 -12.35 0.53 9.75
CA LEU A 6 -11.26 0.39 10.71
C LEU A 6 -11.47 1.39 11.84
N HIS A 7 -11.37 0.91 13.06
CA HIS A 7 -11.29 1.74 14.27
C HIS A 7 -9.98 1.44 14.98
N MET A 8 -9.18 2.47 15.22
CA MET A 8 -7.95 2.37 16.01
C MET A 8 -8.02 3.34 17.18
N LYS A 9 -7.76 2.84 18.39
CA LYS A 9 -7.71 3.66 19.60
C LYS A 9 -6.40 3.45 20.31
N GLN A 10 -5.73 4.53 20.68
CA GLN A 10 -4.42 4.54 21.33
C GLN A 10 -3.41 3.65 20.60
N PHE A 11 -3.34 3.80 19.28
CA PHE A 11 -2.48 2.98 18.42
C PHE A 11 -1.59 3.87 17.57
N SER A 12 -0.28 3.67 17.68
CA SER A 12 0.74 4.37 16.91
C SER A 12 0.56 5.90 16.96
N ALA A 13 0.32 6.54 15.83
CA ALA A 13 0.14 7.98 15.71
C ALA A 13 -1.24 8.47 16.20
N PHE A 14 -2.19 7.57 16.44
CA PHE A 14 -3.59 7.89 16.67
C PHE A 14 -4.01 7.73 18.12
N GLU A 15 -4.74 8.73 18.62
CA GLU A 15 -5.43 8.65 19.90
C GLU A 15 -6.76 7.88 19.76
N ASP A 16 -7.53 8.23 18.73
CA ASP A 16 -8.79 7.61 18.32
C ASP A 16 -9.04 7.98 16.84
N VAL A 17 -9.28 7.00 15.97
CA VAL A 17 -9.57 7.24 14.54
C VAL A 17 -10.50 6.16 14.00
N GLU A 18 -11.55 6.59 13.29
CA GLU A 18 -12.49 5.74 12.58
C GLU A 18 -12.47 6.05 11.08
N LEU A 19 -12.27 5.01 10.27
CA LEU A 19 -12.19 5.11 8.81
C LEU A 19 -13.26 4.20 8.20
N ALA A 20 -14.11 4.77 7.34
CA ALA A 20 -15.08 4.05 6.53
C ALA A 20 -14.57 3.97 5.08
N PHE A 21 -14.38 2.75 4.56
CA PHE A 21 -13.70 2.49 3.30
C PHE A 21 -14.66 2.25 2.14
N SER A 22 -14.19 2.61 0.95
CA SER A 22 -14.79 2.20 -0.32
C SER A 22 -14.48 0.74 -0.62
N PRO A 23 -15.40 -0.02 -1.26
CA PRO A 23 -15.11 -1.36 -1.76
C PRO A 23 -14.13 -1.36 -2.95
N GLY A 24 -13.89 -0.22 -3.59
CA GLY A 24 -12.93 -0.04 -4.69
C GLY A 24 -11.56 0.41 -4.18
N ILE A 25 -11.19 1.65 -4.49
CA ILE A 25 -9.87 2.23 -4.19
C ILE A 25 -9.97 3.16 -2.98
N ASN A 26 -9.04 3.00 -2.03
CA ASN A 26 -8.89 3.83 -0.84
C ASN A 26 -7.51 4.48 -0.87
N VAL A 27 -7.47 5.80 -0.96
CA VAL A 27 -6.24 6.59 -1.15
C VAL A 27 -5.89 7.31 0.14
N PHE A 28 -4.75 6.94 0.73
CA PHE A 28 -4.22 7.56 1.96
C PHE A 28 -3.20 8.64 1.57
N LEU A 29 -3.59 9.89 1.80
CA LEU A 29 -2.83 11.10 1.50
C LEU A 29 -2.25 11.72 2.77
N GLY A 30 -1.22 12.54 2.64
CA GLY A 30 -0.69 13.36 3.73
C GLY A 30 0.82 13.29 3.86
N THR A 31 1.39 14.08 4.76
CA THR A 31 2.85 14.16 4.94
C THR A 31 3.43 12.89 5.56
N ASN A 32 4.75 12.80 5.61
CA ASN A 32 5.44 11.72 6.30
C ASN A 32 5.09 11.72 7.80
N ALA A 33 5.20 10.54 8.42
CA ALA A 33 4.96 10.33 9.85
C ALA A 33 3.55 10.67 10.39
N THR A 34 2.52 10.69 9.53
CA THR A 34 1.10 10.86 9.94
C THR A 34 0.35 9.55 10.14
N GLY A 35 1.02 8.40 9.97
CA GLY A 35 0.44 7.07 10.26
C GLY A 35 -0.17 6.32 9.07
N LYS A 36 0.03 6.79 7.82
CA LYS A 36 -0.49 6.13 6.60
C LYS A 36 -0.07 4.66 6.48
N SER A 37 1.24 4.39 6.44
CA SER A 37 1.76 3.02 6.34
C SER A 37 1.43 2.18 7.58
N HIS A 38 1.32 2.81 8.77
CA HIS A 38 0.88 2.12 9.99
C HIS A 38 -0.58 1.67 9.92
N THR A 39 -1.46 2.51 9.36
CA THR A 39 -2.86 2.17 9.11
C THR A 39 -2.95 0.98 8.16
N MET A 40 -2.16 1.01 7.08
CA MET A 40 -2.11 -0.06 6.09
C MET A 40 -1.60 -1.38 6.70
N LYS A 41 -0.53 -1.33 7.50
CA LYS A 41 0.01 -2.49 8.23
C LYS A 41 -0.98 -3.02 9.28
N ALA A 42 -1.72 -2.14 9.97
CA ALA A 42 -2.73 -2.52 10.95
C ALA A 42 -3.94 -3.24 10.31
N LEU A 43 -4.28 -2.93 9.07
CA LEU A 43 -5.23 -3.69 8.26
C LEU A 43 -4.64 -5.02 7.80
N TYR A 44 -3.44 -4.97 7.23
CA TYR A 44 -2.81 -6.11 6.59
C TYR A 44 -2.49 -7.23 7.57
N SER A 45 -1.81 -6.95 8.70
CA SER A 45 -1.31 -7.99 9.60
C SER A 45 -2.40 -8.93 10.09
N PRO A 46 -3.55 -8.46 10.63
CA PRO A 46 -4.58 -9.36 11.14
C PRO A 46 -5.29 -10.14 10.02
N ILE A 47 -5.57 -9.49 8.89
CA ILE A 47 -6.20 -10.13 7.72
C ILE A 47 -5.28 -11.25 7.21
N LYS A 48 -3.99 -10.97 7.04
CA LYS A 48 -3.01 -11.94 6.55
C LYS A 48 -2.84 -13.13 7.48
N THR A 49 -2.85 -12.90 8.80
CA THR A 49 -2.78 -13.99 9.78
C THR A 49 -3.96 -14.94 9.64
N LEU A 50 -5.17 -14.44 9.35
CA LEU A 50 -6.37 -15.28 9.24
C LEU A 50 -6.51 -16.04 7.91
N GLU A 51 -5.73 -15.69 6.87
CA GLU A 51 -5.66 -16.48 5.63
C GLU A 51 -4.99 -17.85 5.83
N GLN A 52 -4.15 -17.98 6.85
CA GLN A 52 -3.44 -19.22 7.16
C GLN A 52 -4.31 -20.08 8.09
N GLU A 53 -5.05 -21.03 7.51
CA GLU A 53 -5.84 -22.01 8.28
C GLU A 53 -4.96 -23.16 8.83
N GLY A 54 -5.49 -23.90 9.81
CA GLY A 54 -4.91 -25.18 10.24
C GLY A 54 -3.67 -25.12 11.13
N SER A 55 -3.25 -23.94 11.62
CA SER A 55 -2.14 -23.85 12.58
C SER A 55 -2.54 -24.31 13.97
N VAL A 56 -1.66 -25.09 14.61
CA VAL A 56 -1.78 -25.50 16.03
C VAL A 56 -1.37 -24.39 17.01
N ILE A 57 -0.73 -23.33 16.52
CA ILE A 57 -0.28 -22.20 17.33
C ILE A 57 -1.49 -21.32 17.69
N PRO A 58 -1.69 -20.94 18.96
CA PRO A 58 -2.78 -20.06 19.37
C PRO A 58 -2.83 -18.76 18.56
N LEU A 59 -4.04 -18.32 18.18
CA LEU A 59 -4.24 -17.17 17.31
C LEU A 59 -3.63 -15.87 17.88
N ASP A 60 -3.73 -15.66 19.20
CA ASP A 60 -3.12 -14.51 19.88
C ASP A 60 -1.61 -14.42 19.64
N LEU A 61 -0.92 -15.57 19.68
CA LEU A 61 0.52 -15.64 19.46
C LEU A 61 0.86 -15.40 17.98
N ARG A 62 0.08 -15.98 17.06
CA ARG A 62 0.25 -15.74 15.61
C ARG A 62 0.02 -14.28 15.24
N MET A 63 -0.98 -13.63 15.84
CA MET A 63 -1.26 -12.20 15.68
C MET A 63 -0.11 -11.35 16.24
N HIS A 64 0.40 -11.70 17.42
CA HIS A 64 1.57 -11.06 18.01
C HIS A 64 2.80 -11.16 17.12
N GLU A 65 3.14 -12.37 16.65
CA GLU A 65 4.28 -12.61 15.76
C GLU A 65 4.16 -11.82 14.46
N LYS A 66 2.99 -11.86 13.80
CA LYS A 66 2.77 -11.12 12.55
C LYS A 66 2.91 -9.61 12.75
N LEU A 67 2.30 -9.06 13.80
CA LEU A 67 2.43 -7.63 14.12
C LEU A 67 3.89 -7.28 14.44
N ALA A 68 4.59 -8.10 15.23
CA ALA A 68 6.00 -7.87 15.57
C ALA A 68 6.90 -7.87 14.35
N ASN A 69 6.72 -8.81 13.43
CA ASN A 69 7.55 -8.91 12.24
C ASN A 69 7.22 -7.85 11.17
N VAL A 70 5.96 -7.41 11.06
CA VAL A 70 5.52 -6.37 10.12
C VAL A 70 5.86 -4.95 10.60
N PHE A 71 5.72 -4.68 11.91
CA PHE A 71 6.03 -3.36 12.47
C PHE A 71 7.48 -3.24 12.98
N ARG A 72 8.15 -4.35 13.26
CA ARG A 72 9.53 -4.41 13.79
C ARG A 72 9.78 -3.49 15.00
N PRO A 73 8.94 -3.49 16.06
CA PRO A 73 9.32 -2.82 17.31
C PRO A 73 10.49 -3.54 17.98
N ASP A 74 11.39 -2.82 18.67
CA ASP A 74 12.47 -3.51 19.38
C ASP A 74 11.92 -4.56 20.34
N ASP A 75 12.65 -5.66 20.45
CA ASP A 75 12.33 -6.83 21.27
C ASP A 75 10.94 -7.42 21.02
N ALA A 76 10.36 -7.17 19.83
CA ALA A 76 8.98 -7.53 19.49
C ALA A 76 7.94 -6.97 20.48
N TYR A 77 8.27 -5.88 21.18
CA TYR A 77 7.44 -5.34 22.25
C TYR A 77 6.28 -4.47 21.70
N MET A 78 5.06 -4.99 21.78
CA MET A 78 3.83 -4.36 21.27
C MET A 78 3.47 -3.06 21.99
N GLY A 79 3.97 -2.85 23.21
CA GLY A 79 3.79 -1.59 23.92
C GLY A 79 4.33 -0.39 23.15
N ARG A 80 5.26 -0.58 22.20
CA ARG A 80 5.76 0.47 21.29
C ARG A 80 4.81 0.83 20.17
N LEU A 81 3.83 -0.03 19.88
CA LEU A 81 2.76 0.23 18.92
C LEU A 81 1.55 0.90 19.58
N VAL A 82 1.49 0.94 20.92
CA VAL A 82 0.49 1.70 21.66
C VAL A 82 0.86 3.17 21.66
N HIS A 83 -0.11 4.06 21.46
CA HIS A 83 0.11 5.50 21.42
C HIS A 83 0.83 5.99 22.67
N ARG A 84 1.88 6.80 22.48
CA ARG A 84 2.79 7.19 23.55
C ARG A 84 2.07 8.13 24.52
N ARG A 85 1.94 7.70 25.77
CA ARG A 85 1.39 8.49 26.87
C ARG A 85 2.12 8.18 28.17
N LYS A 86 2.03 9.08 29.16
CA LYS A 86 2.54 8.78 30.50
C LYS A 86 1.69 7.69 31.14
N GLY A 87 2.34 6.66 31.68
CA GLY A 87 1.68 5.56 32.38
C GLY A 87 1.29 4.39 31.48
N GLN A 88 0.46 3.50 32.02
CA GLN A 88 0.06 2.26 31.34
C GLN A 88 -1.06 2.51 30.33
N GLY A 89 -1.08 1.70 29.28
CA GLY A 89 -2.13 1.76 28.28
C GLY A 89 -2.42 0.45 27.57
N LYS A 90 -3.50 0.50 26.81
CA LYS A 90 -3.91 -0.51 25.84
C LYS A 90 -4.22 0.19 24.52
N GLY A 91 -3.83 -0.43 23.42
CA GLY A 91 -4.26 -0.08 22.07
C GLY A 91 -5.39 -1.00 21.62
N LEU A 92 -6.26 -0.51 20.75
CA LEU A 92 -7.32 -1.28 20.12
C LEU A 92 -7.20 -1.15 18.61
N ILE A 93 -7.34 -2.28 17.90
CA ILE A 93 -7.55 -2.32 16.45
C ILE A 93 -8.82 -3.14 16.22
N THR A 94 -9.82 -2.53 15.58
CA THR A 94 -11.06 -3.20 15.18
C THR A 94 -11.24 -3.04 13.68
N ILE A 95 -11.38 -4.16 12.97
CA ILE A 95 -11.65 -4.22 11.53
C ILE A 95 -13.02 -4.84 11.35
N ARG A 96 -13.90 -4.18 10.60
CA ARG A 96 -15.19 -4.73 10.20
C ARG A 96 -15.26 -4.86 8.70
N GLY A 97 -15.84 -5.95 8.21
CA GLY A 97 -16.04 -6.13 6.79
C GLY A 97 -17.15 -7.11 6.45
N ALA A 98 -17.39 -7.26 5.15
CA ALA A 98 -18.52 -8.04 4.65
C ALA A 98 -18.42 -9.55 4.97
N THR A 99 -17.24 -10.05 5.32
CA THR A 99 -16.98 -11.48 5.58
C THR A 99 -16.63 -11.78 7.04
N GLY A 100 -16.81 -10.81 7.94
CA GLY A 100 -16.58 -10.94 9.37
C GLY A 100 -15.78 -9.78 9.95
N ASP A 101 -15.45 -9.91 11.23
CA ASP A 101 -14.83 -8.87 12.03
C ASP A 101 -13.55 -9.39 12.70
N ILE A 102 -12.64 -8.46 12.99
CA ILE A 102 -11.41 -8.71 13.75
C ILE A 102 -11.31 -7.63 14.83
N ALA A 103 -11.03 -8.01 16.07
CA ALA A 103 -10.80 -7.08 17.16
C ALA A 103 -9.60 -7.52 18.00
N LEU A 104 -8.59 -6.67 18.10
CA LEU A 104 -7.34 -6.92 18.81
C LEU A 104 -7.09 -5.88 19.89
N VAL A 105 -6.66 -6.32 21.06
CA VAL A 105 -6.18 -5.46 22.14
C VAL A 105 -4.67 -5.65 22.31
N LEU A 106 -3.93 -4.55 22.24
CA LEU A 106 -2.48 -4.53 22.47
C LEU A 106 -2.21 -4.01 23.88
N HIS A 107 -1.47 -4.75 24.67
CA HIS A 107 -1.18 -4.43 26.07
C HIS A 107 0.26 -3.95 26.24
N THR A 108 0.44 -2.87 27.01
CA THR A 108 1.77 -2.36 27.39
C THR A 108 2.44 -3.16 28.52
N ARG A 109 1.75 -4.10 29.15
CA ARG A 109 2.31 -4.95 30.23
C ARG A 109 1.72 -6.35 30.15
N GLY A 110 2.39 -7.28 30.82
CA GLY A 110 1.99 -8.69 30.89
C GLY A 110 2.72 -9.56 29.88
N LYS A 111 2.67 -10.87 30.13
CA LYS A 111 3.28 -11.87 29.23
C LYS A 111 2.54 -11.97 27.90
N GLN A 112 1.21 -11.79 27.94
CA GLN A 112 0.37 -11.74 26.74
C GLN A 112 0.20 -10.28 26.31
N GLN A 113 0.87 -9.90 25.23
CA GLN A 113 0.87 -8.53 24.73
C GLN A 113 -0.21 -8.27 23.67
N VAL A 114 -0.74 -9.33 23.05
CA VAL A 114 -1.86 -9.26 22.08
C VAL A 114 -2.96 -10.20 22.55
N GLU A 115 -4.19 -9.69 22.52
CA GLU A 115 -5.40 -10.43 22.85
C GLU A 115 -6.41 -10.25 21.72
N VAL A 116 -6.87 -11.36 21.15
CA VAL A 116 -7.90 -11.40 20.11
C VAL A 116 -9.27 -11.46 20.79
N LYS A 117 -10.03 -10.37 20.67
CA LYS A 117 -11.41 -10.27 21.17
C LYS A 117 -12.42 -10.83 20.17
N SER A 118 -12.13 -10.72 18.88
CA SER A 118 -12.95 -11.27 17.79
C SER A 118 -12.07 -11.60 16.59
N ALA A 119 -12.38 -12.71 15.92
CA ALA A 119 -11.74 -13.15 14.68
C ALA A 119 -12.72 -14.00 13.87
N THR A 120 -13.81 -13.39 13.43
CA THR A 120 -14.83 -14.05 12.59
C THR A 120 -14.58 -13.87 11.10
N TRP A 121 -13.56 -13.10 10.73
CA TRP A 121 -13.16 -12.85 9.35
C TRP A 121 -12.81 -14.16 8.63
N LYS A 122 -13.54 -14.46 7.54
CA LYS A 122 -13.28 -15.61 6.66
C LYS A 122 -12.97 -15.14 5.26
N THR A 123 -11.96 -15.73 4.63
CA THR A 123 -11.64 -15.46 3.22
C THR A 123 -10.79 -16.57 2.62
N GLU A 124 -11.06 -16.88 1.36
CA GLU A 124 -10.17 -17.68 0.51
C GLU A 124 -9.34 -16.80 -0.44
N ALA A 125 -9.69 -15.52 -0.55
CA ALA A 125 -8.99 -14.57 -1.43
C ALA A 125 -7.76 -13.98 -0.72
N PRO A 126 -6.62 -13.84 -1.44
CA PRO A 126 -5.37 -13.39 -0.84
C PRO A 126 -5.36 -11.88 -0.57
N SER A 127 -4.65 -11.49 0.49
CA SER A 127 -4.14 -10.13 0.67
C SER A 127 -2.66 -10.06 0.29
N ILE A 128 -2.33 -9.05 -0.52
CA ILE A 128 -0.98 -8.75 -1.00
C ILE A 128 -0.57 -7.39 -0.47
N PHE A 129 0.63 -7.31 0.11
CA PHE A 129 1.25 -6.05 0.50
C PHE A 129 2.47 -5.80 -0.39
N LEU A 130 2.45 -4.70 -1.14
CA LEU A 130 3.59 -4.22 -1.92
C LEU A 130 4.27 -3.09 -1.15
N PRO A 131 5.51 -3.30 -0.66
CA PRO A 131 6.23 -2.28 0.07
C PRO A 131 6.76 -1.17 -0.86
N THR A 132 7.27 -0.10 -0.25
CA THR A 132 7.75 1.09 -0.97
C THR A 132 8.92 0.80 -1.91
N ARG A 133 9.85 -0.10 -1.52
CA ARG A 133 10.98 -0.54 -2.35
C ARG A 133 10.58 -1.74 -3.19
N GLU A 134 11.10 -1.81 -4.42
CA GLU A 134 10.87 -2.95 -5.29
C GLU A 134 11.48 -4.24 -4.73
N VAL A 135 10.81 -5.37 -4.95
CA VAL A 135 11.20 -6.70 -4.46
C VAL A 135 11.74 -7.60 -5.57
N LEU A 136 11.72 -7.14 -6.83
CA LEU A 136 12.02 -7.98 -7.99
C LEU A 136 13.51 -8.32 -8.07
N ALA A 137 14.39 -7.32 -7.87
CA ALA A 137 15.82 -7.57 -7.80
C ALA A 137 16.24 -8.14 -6.44
N MET A 138 15.53 -7.78 -5.36
CA MET A 138 15.80 -8.30 -4.02
C MET A 138 15.49 -9.80 -3.88
N PHE A 139 14.63 -10.35 -4.73
CA PHE A 139 14.06 -11.71 -4.59
C PHE A 139 15.10 -12.82 -4.44
N GLU A 140 16.22 -12.73 -5.16
CA GLU A 140 17.25 -13.77 -5.21
C GLU A 140 17.82 -14.03 -3.80
N GLY A 141 17.55 -15.22 -3.25
CA GLY A 141 18.01 -15.61 -1.91
C GLY A 141 17.28 -14.93 -0.73
N PHE A 142 16.28 -14.07 -0.98
CA PHE A 142 15.61 -13.30 0.08
C PHE A 142 14.86 -14.17 1.08
N ILE A 143 14.03 -15.08 0.57
CA ILE A 143 13.17 -15.97 1.37
C ILE A 143 13.98 -16.76 2.41
N PRO A 144 15.01 -17.55 2.03
CA PRO A 144 15.79 -18.29 3.02
C PRO A 144 16.58 -17.36 3.96
N ALA A 145 17.17 -16.28 3.46
CA ALA A 145 17.90 -15.33 4.31
C ALA A 145 17.01 -14.65 5.36
N TYR A 146 15.75 -14.36 5.02
CA TYR A 146 14.75 -13.85 5.96
C TYR A 146 14.40 -14.89 7.03
N GLN A 147 14.14 -16.13 6.62
CA GLN A 147 13.79 -17.24 7.53
C GLN A 147 14.91 -17.57 8.52
N GLU A 148 16.17 -17.49 8.07
CA GLU A 148 17.36 -17.65 8.91
C GLU A 148 17.68 -16.43 9.78
N ARG A 149 16.82 -15.40 9.78
CA ARG A 149 16.95 -14.15 10.56
C ARG A 149 18.24 -13.38 10.25
N LYS A 150 18.74 -13.48 9.01
CA LYS A 150 19.92 -12.76 8.53
C LYS A 150 19.60 -11.36 8.00
N LEU A 151 18.31 -11.06 7.81
CA LEU A 151 17.83 -9.81 7.23
C LEU A 151 17.05 -8.95 8.24
N SER A 152 17.26 -7.64 8.19
CA SER A 152 16.53 -6.64 8.99
C SER A 152 15.46 -5.91 8.15
N PHE A 153 14.62 -6.67 7.47
CA PHE A 153 13.46 -6.17 6.71
C PHE A 153 12.16 -6.48 7.44
N ASP A 154 11.12 -5.68 7.33
CA ASP A 154 9.82 -6.08 7.85
C ASP A 154 9.16 -7.19 7.00
N GLU A 155 8.22 -7.94 7.58
CA GLU A 155 7.65 -9.14 6.95
C GLU A 155 6.90 -8.86 5.65
N THR A 156 6.52 -7.61 5.37
CA THR A 156 5.81 -7.30 4.11
C THR A 156 6.66 -7.60 2.88
N TYR A 157 7.98 -7.43 2.97
CA TYR A 157 8.92 -7.81 1.93
C TYR A 157 8.99 -9.33 1.75
N TYR A 158 9.01 -10.06 2.87
CA TYR A 158 9.00 -11.52 2.85
C TYR A 158 7.72 -12.05 2.21
N ASP A 159 6.56 -11.53 2.60
CA ASP A 159 5.26 -11.92 2.05
C ASP A 159 5.16 -11.60 0.55
N ALA A 160 5.68 -10.45 0.11
CA ALA A 160 5.73 -10.08 -1.30
C ALA A 160 6.61 -11.05 -2.10
N CYS A 161 7.76 -11.45 -1.57
CA CYS A 161 8.61 -12.47 -2.18
C CYS A 161 7.91 -13.84 -2.23
N ILE A 162 7.18 -14.24 -1.18
CA ILE A 162 6.39 -15.48 -1.20
C ILE A 162 5.34 -15.43 -2.32
N ALA A 163 4.62 -14.32 -2.47
CA ALA A 163 3.67 -14.13 -3.58
C ALA A 163 4.35 -14.22 -4.96
N LEU A 164 5.52 -13.62 -5.14
CA LEU A 164 6.30 -13.71 -6.38
C LEU A 164 6.79 -15.12 -6.70
N SER A 165 7.09 -15.93 -5.67
CA SER A 165 7.65 -17.27 -5.83
C SER A 165 6.66 -18.29 -6.38
N GLN A 166 5.36 -17.99 -6.38
CA GLN A 166 4.34 -18.90 -6.90
C GLN A 166 4.52 -19.13 -8.40
N ALA A 167 4.34 -20.40 -8.82
CA ALA A 167 4.45 -20.78 -10.22
C ALA A 167 3.41 -20.06 -11.07
N ALA A 168 3.79 -19.66 -12.29
CA ALA A 168 2.86 -19.08 -13.24
C ALA A 168 1.66 -20.01 -13.50
N LEU A 169 0.48 -19.43 -13.68
CA LEU A 169 -0.71 -20.21 -14.02
C LEU A 169 -0.50 -20.94 -15.36
N ARG A 170 -0.98 -22.18 -15.44
CA ARG A 170 -0.91 -22.98 -16.68
C ARG A 170 -2.06 -22.60 -17.62
N GLY A 171 -1.78 -22.61 -18.93
CA GLY A 171 -2.77 -22.34 -19.97
C GLY A 171 -2.74 -20.90 -20.48
N PRO A 172 -3.62 -20.55 -21.43
CA PRO A 172 -3.72 -19.19 -21.94
C PRO A 172 -4.16 -18.23 -20.82
N ARG A 173 -3.59 -17.02 -20.82
CA ARG A 173 -4.05 -15.94 -19.94
C ARG A 173 -5.52 -15.65 -20.23
N SER A 174 -6.31 -15.43 -19.18
CA SER A 174 -7.68 -14.94 -19.32
C SER A 174 -7.66 -13.54 -19.96
N GLU A 175 -8.76 -13.14 -20.60
CA GLU A 175 -8.86 -11.80 -21.22
C GLU A 175 -8.64 -10.69 -20.19
N GLU A 176 -9.11 -10.91 -18.96
CA GLU A 176 -8.83 -10.04 -17.83
C GLU A 176 -7.32 -9.99 -17.59
N ALA A 177 -6.64 -11.12 -17.37
CA ALA A 177 -5.20 -11.12 -17.11
C ALA A 177 -4.41 -10.40 -18.22
N LYS A 178 -4.80 -10.56 -19.50
CA LYS A 178 -4.20 -9.83 -20.63
C LYS A 178 -4.37 -8.31 -20.51
N ALA A 179 -5.57 -7.83 -20.22
CA ALA A 179 -5.83 -6.38 -20.12
C ALA A 179 -5.01 -5.67 -19.03
N LEU A 180 -4.57 -6.38 -17.99
CA LEU A 180 -3.61 -5.83 -17.00
C LEU A 180 -2.16 -5.94 -17.46
N ILE A 181 -1.78 -7.07 -18.06
CA ILE A 181 -0.39 -7.38 -18.35
C ILE A 181 0.10 -6.66 -19.60
N GLU A 182 -0.73 -6.52 -20.64
CA GLU A 182 -0.30 -5.94 -21.93
C GLU A 182 0.19 -4.49 -21.80
N PRO A 183 -0.50 -3.57 -21.09
CA PRO A 183 0.02 -2.22 -20.86
C PRO A 183 1.35 -2.21 -20.10
N ILE A 184 1.52 -3.14 -19.16
CA ILE A 184 2.76 -3.30 -18.40
C ILE A 184 3.89 -3.81 -19.31
N GLU A 185 3.67 -4.91 -20.06
CA GLU A 185 4.66 -5.48 -20.98
C GLU A 185 5.06 -4.47 -22.06
N ALA A 186 4.11 -3.65 -22.53
CA ALA A 186 4.39 -2.55 -23.45
C ALA A 186 5.31 -1.48 -22.83
N ALA A 187 5.04 -1.05 -21.59
CA ALA A 187 5.89 -0.09 -20.88
C ALA A 187 7.28 -0.66 -20.53
N LEU A 188 7.37 -1.97 -20.28
CA LEU A 188 8.64 -2.66 -20.02
C LEU A 188 9.44 -2.94 -21.30
N GLY A 189 8.77 -2.95 -22.46
CA GLY A 189 9.32 -3.40 -23.74
C GLY A 189 9.59 -4.90 -23.80
N GLY A 190 8.93 -5.70 -22.95
CA GLY A 190 9.23 -7.13 -22.79
C GLY A 190 8.43 -7.82 -21.69
N LYS A 191 8.75 -9.10 -21.45
CA LYS A 191 8.07 -9.96 -20.47
C LYS A 191 8.96 -10.26 -19.28
N VAL A 192 8.36 -10.38 -18.11
CA VAL A 192 9.07 -10.76 -16.88
C VAL A 192 9.11 -12.29 -16.77
N SER A 193 10.26 -12.83 -16.37
CA SER A 193 10.46 -14.27 -16.20
C SER A 193 11.30 -14.57 -14.97
N LEU A 194 10.90 -15.56 -14.18
CA LEU A 194 11.68 -16.10 -13.07
C LEU A 194 12.47 -17.33 -13.55
N GLN A 195 13.80 -17.26 -13.52
CA GLN A 195 14.69 -18.32 -13.99
C GLN A 195 15.79 -18.54 -12.95
N GLY A 196 15.97 -19.79 -12.49
CA GLY A 196 17.04 -20.12 -11.54
C GLY A 196 17.00 -19.33 -10.23
N GLY A 197 15.82 -18.90 -9.77
CA GLY A 197 15.67 -18.09 -8.56
C GLY A 197 15.93 -16.58 -8.76
N ARG A 198 16.09 -16.13 -10.00
CA ARG A 198 16.34 -14.73 -10.35
C ARG A 198 15.35 -14.23 -11.40
N PHE A 199 14.93 -12.98 -11.29
CA PHE A 199 14.06 -12.34 -12.25
C PHE A 199 14.83 -11.74 -13.43
N TYR A 200 14.26 -11.88 -14.62
CA TYR A 200 14.76 -11.35 -15.87
C TYR A 200 13.65 -10.62 -16.63
N LEU A 201 14.03 -9.58 -17.37
CA LEU A 201 13.21 -8.93 -18.39
C LEU A 201 13.63 -9.46 -19.76
N LEU A 202 12.72 -10.20 -20.40
CA LEU A 202 12.89 -10.78 -21.73
C LEU A 202 12.39 -9.79 -22.79
N ARG A 203 13.31 -9.27 -23.58
CA ARG A 203 13.04 -8.35 -24.69
C ARG A 203 13.42 -9.01 -26.03
N LYS A 204 13.12 -8.32 -27.14
CA LYS A 204 13.47 -8.81 -28.48
C LYS A 204 14.99 -8.84 -28.73
N ASP A 205 15.72 -7.96 -28.07
CA ASP A 205 17.17 -7.78 -28.18
C ASP A 205 17.96 -8.60 -27.14
N GLY A 206 17.29 -9.28 -26.21
CA GLY A 206 17.94 -10.16 -25.25
C GLY A 206 17.20 -10.25 -23.91
N SER A 207 17.78 -11.03 -23.00
CA SER A 207 17.36 -11.08 -21.60
C SER A 207 18.23 -10.15 -20.77
N MET A 208 17.61 -9.39 -19.86
CA MET A 208 18.31 -8.53 -18.92
C MET A 208 17.95 -8.93 -17.49
N GLU A 209 18.94 -9.11 -16.63
CA GLU A 209 18.74 -9.35 -15.20
C GLU A 209 17.93 -8.20 -14.57
N ALA A 210 17.05 -8.53 -13.62
CA ALA A 210 16.29 -7.52 -12.86
C ALA A 210 17.19 -6.39 -12.34
N HIS A 211 18.39 -6.72 -11.86
CA HIS A 211 19.36 -5.75 -11.31
C HIS A 211 19.80 -4.67 -12.31
N LEU A 212 19.75 -4.94 -13.61
CA LEU A 212 20.10 -3.99 -14.67
C LEU A 212 18.90 -3.17 -15.15
N VAL A 213 17.69 -3.51 -14.68
CA VAL A 213 16.45 -2.79 -15.02
C VAL A 213 16.26 -1.60 -14.09
N ALA A 214 15.83 -0.45 -14.65
CA ALA A 214 15.48 0.73 -13.87
C ALA A 214 14.45 0.39 -12.77
N GLU A 215 14.61 0.97 -11.57
CA GLU A 215 13.80 0.64 -10.39
C GLU A 215 12.29 0.82 -10.62
N GLY A 216 11.89 1.92 -11.25
CA GLY A 216 10.48 2.14 -11.55
C GLY A 216 9.88 1.05 -12.45
N LEU A 217 10.64 0.57 -13.43
CA LEU A 217 10.22 -0.55 -14.28
C LEU A 217 10.18 -1.87 -13.50
N ARG A 218 11.12 -2.11 -12.57
CA ARG A 218 11.07 -3.29 -11.68
C ARG A 218 9.81 -3.32 -10.82
N LYS A 219 9.36 -2.16 -10.32
CA LYS A 219 8.15 -2.04 -9.51
C LYS A 219 6.90 -2.42 -10.32
N ILE A 220 6.78 -1.97 -11.57
CA ILE A 220 5.64 -2.35 -12.43
C ILE A 220 5.78 -3.81 -12.93
N ALA A 221 6.99 -4.29 -13.19
CA ALA A 221 7.26 -5.70 -13.54
C ALA A 221 6.79 -6.69 -12.46
N CYS A 222 6.90 -6.32 -11.19
CA CYS A 222 6.40 -7.10 -10.06
C CYS A 222 4.91 -7.42 -10.21
N LEU A 223 4.10 -6.42 -10.57
CA LEU A 223 2.67 -6.60 -10.80
C LEU A 223 2.37 -7.55 -11.96
N ALA A 224 3.05 -7.38 -13.10
CA ALA A 224 2.84 -8.26 -14.26
C ALA A 224 3.11 -9.73 -13.91
N HIS A 225 4.13 -10.00 -13.10
CA HIS A 225 4.42 -11.35 -12.63
C HIS A 225 3.35 -11.85 -11.64
N MET A 226 2.94 -11.04 -10.66
CA MET A 226 1.89 -11.42 -9.70
C MET A 226 0.52 -11.64 -10.34
N VAL A 227 0.18 -10.90 -11.40
CA VAL A 227 -1.02 -11.18 -12.20
C VAL A 227 -0.84 -12.47 -13.00
N SER A 228 0.33 -12.69 -13.59
CA SER A 228 0.64 -13.90 -14.37
C SER A 228 0.63 -15.19 -13.53
N ASN A 229 1.01 -15.12 -12.26
CA ASN A 229 1.03 -16.27 -11.36
C ASN A 229 -0.23 -16.43 -10.51
N GLY A 230 -1.21 -15.53 -10.69
CA GLY A 230 -2.49 -15.61 -9.98
C GLY A 230 -2.48 -15.07 -8.55
N SER A 231 -1.35 -14.56 -8.05
CA SER A 231 -1.27 -13.97 -6.71
C SER A 231 -2.07 -12.68 -6.60
N LEU A 232 -2.12 -11.89 -7.68
CA LEU A 232 -2.94 -10.69 -7.79
C LEU A 232 -4.12 -10.96 -8.74
N THR A 233 -5.13 -11.64 -8.21
CA THR A 233 -6.35 -12.09 -8.92
C THR A 233 -7.59 -11.32 -8.48
N THR A 234 -8.76 -11.72 -8.99
CA THR A 234 -10.06 -11.14 -8.67
C THR A 234 -10.38 -11.26 -7.17
N ASN A 235 -11.17 -10.32 -6.64
CA ASN A 235 -11.77 -10.37 -5.30
C ASN A 235 -10.82 -10.37 -4.06
N GLY A 236 -9.51 -10.17 -4.24
CA GLY A 236 -8.53 -10.02 -3.14
C GLY A 236 -8.42 -8.60 -2.58
N ILE A 237 -7.41 -8.38 -1.73
CA ILE A 237 -7.05 -7.05 -1.22
C ILE A 237 -5.60 -6.73 -1.60
N LEU A 238 -5.39 -5.56 -2.20
CA LEU A 238 -4.07 -5.01 -2.48
C LEU A 238 -3.78 -3.84 -1.54
N PHE A 239 -2.71 -3.96 -0.78
CA PHE A 239 -2.09 -2.87 -0.03
C PHE A 239 -0.83 -2.45 -0.78
N TRP A 240 -0.73 -1.20 -1.21
CA TRP A 240 0.43 -0.71 -1.96
C TRP A 240 0.97 0.58 -1.36
N ASP A 241 2.17 0.48 -0.77
CA ASP A 241 2.85 1.61 -0.14
C ASP A 241 3.66 2.39 -1.20
N GLU A 242 3.33 3.66 -1.40
CA GLU A 242 4.01 4.60 -2.32
C GLU A 242 4.34 3.98 -3.69
N PRO A 243 3.33 3.58 -4.48
CA PRO A 243 3.53 3.00 -5.81
C PRO A 243 4.30 3.93 -6.74
N GLU A 244 4.17 5.25 -6.57
CA GLU A 244 4.84 6.28 -7.35
C GLU A 244 6.34 6.38 -7.10
N ALA A 245 6.85 5.86 -5.97
CA ALA A 245 8.22 6.13 -5.58
C ALA A 245 9.18 5.55 -6.64
N ASN A 246 10.07 6.42 -7.14
CA ASN A 246 11.00 6.15 -8.24
C ASN A 246 10.35 5.92 -9.62
N LEU A 247 9.10 6.37 -9.82
CA LEU A 247 8.42 6.40 -11.13
C LEU A 247 8.52 7.76 -11.79
N ASN A 248 8.55 7.77 -13.13
CA ASN A 248 8.33 8.98 -13.91
C ASN A 248 6.82 9.24 -14.10
N PRO A 249 6.39 10.44 -14.53
CA PRO A 249 4.98 10.78 -14.70
C PRO A 249 4.18 9.86 -15.64
N GLN A 250 4.84 9.30 -16.66
CA GLN A 250 4.21 8.35 -17.59
C GLN A 250 3.86 7.04 -16.87
N LEU A 251 4.79 6.50 -16.08
CA LEU A 251 4.56 5.28 -15.29
C LEU A 251 3.56 5.50 -14.16
N VAL A 252 3.52 6.70 -13.55
CA VAL A 252 2.44 7.06 -12.59
C VAL A 252 1.06 6.99 -13.24
N SER A 253 0.96 7.42 -14.50
CA SER A 253 -0.29 7.32 -15.27
C SER A 253 -0.70 5.87 -15.50
N LEU A 254 0.26 5.01 -15.85
CA LEU A 254 0.03 3.58 -15.98
C LEU A 254 -0.40 2.92 -14.65
N VAL A 255 0.17 3.36 -13.52
CA VAL A 255 -0.27 2.89 -12.19
C VAL A 255 -1.75 3.19 -11.98
N VAL A 256 -2.22 4.40 -12.30
CA VAL A 256 -3.65 4.74 -12.20
C VAL A 256 -4.52 3.76 -12.99
N ASP A 257 -4.14 3.49 -14.24
CA ASP A 257 -4.87 2.56 -15.11
C ASP A 257 -4.91 1.13 -14.52
N ILE A 258 -3.79 0.66 -13.98
CA ILE A 258 -3.69 -0.65 -13.32
C ILE A 258 -4.57 -0.72 -12.07
N LEU A 259 -4.57 0.32 -11.23
CA LEU A 259 -5.40 0.36 -10.02
C LEU A 259 -6.89 0.30 -10.36
N LEU A 260 -7.33 1.04 -11.38
CA LEU A 260 -8.73 1.00 -11.83
C LEU A 260 -9.10 -0.38 -12.36
N GLU A 261 -8.23 -0.98 -13.16
CA GLU A 261 -8.48 -2.27 -13.79
C GLU A 261 -8.52 -3.41 -12.76
N LEU A 262 -7.66 -3.37 -11.73
CA LEU A 262 -7.77 -4.24 -10.55
C LEU A 262 -9.07 -4.00 -9.77
N GLY A 263 -9.46 -2.73 -9.60
CA GLY A 263 -10.70 -2.35 -8.93
C GLY A 263 -11.96 -2.93 -9.60
N LYS A 264 -12.05 -2.85 -10.94
CA LYS A 264 -13.16 -3.44 -11.73
C LYS A 264 -13.31 -4.95 -11.52
N ARG A 265 -12.21 -5.63 -11.18
CA ARG A 265 -12.15 -7.07 -10.93
C ARG A 265 -12.49 -7.45 -9.50
N GLY A 266 -13.02 -6.50 -8.74
CA GLY A 266 -13.39 -6.70 -7.36
C GLY A 266 -12.21 -6.72 -6.40
N VAL A 267 -10.99 -6.32 -6.80
CA VAL A 267 -9.88 -6.13 -5.85
C VAL A 267 -10.16 -4.87 -5.03
N GLN A 268 -10.11 -4.97 -3.70
CA GLN A 268 -10.12 -3.77 -2.86
C GLN A 268 -8.69 -3.25 -2.71
N ILE A 269 -8.50 -1.96 -2.95
CA ILE A 269 -7.17 -1.37 -3.01
C ILE A 269 -7.02 -0.35 -1.89
N PHE A 270 -5.89 -0.40 -1.21
CA PHE A 270 -5.42 0.59 -0.27
C PHE A 270 -4.06 1.08 -0.76
N VAL A 271 -3.98 2.35 -1.11
CA VAL A 271 -2.76 2.96 -1.62
C VAL A 271 -2.35 4.11 -0.72
N THR A 272 -1.08 4.16 -0.32
CA THR A 272 -0.51 5.36 0.31
C THR A 272 0.21 6.16 -0.76
N THR A 273 0.09 7.47 -0.72
CA THR A 273 0.81 8.34 -1.65
C THR A 273 1.04 9.72 -1.06
N HIS A 274 2.15 10.33 -1.46
CA HIS A 274 2.41 11.75 -1.28
C HIS A 274 2.48 12.50 -2.62
N ASP A 275 2.24 11.81 -3.73
CA ASP A 275 2.33 12.35 -5.07
C ASP A 275 1.00 12.97 -5.53
N TYR A 276 1.11 14.21 -5.99
CA TYR A 276 -0.02 14.97 -6.48
C TYR A 276 -0.56 14.40 -7.78
N LEU A 277 0.30 13.94 -8.70
CA LEU A 277 -0.17 13.46 -10.00
C LEU A 277 -1.06 12.21 -9.86
N LEU A 278 -0.63 11.24 -9.06
CA LEU A 278 -1.38 10.02 -8.76
C LEU A 278 -2.71 10.34 -8.08
N SER A 279 -2.65 11.10 -6.98
CA SER A 279 -3.84 11.43 -6.18
C SER A 279 -4.83 12.29 -6.96
N HIS A 280 -4.36 13.32 -7.67
CA HIS A 280 -5.20 14.23 -8.45
C HIS A 280 -5.87 13.52 -9.63
N LYS A 281 -5.16 12.64 -10.35
CA LYS A 281 -5.77 11.84 -11.42
C LYS A 281 -6.90 10.96 -10.92
N LEU A 282 -6.71 10.26 -9.79
CA LEU A 282 -7.77 9.48 -9.17
C LEU A 282 -8.95 10.38 -8.74
N SER A 283 -8.66 11.57 -8.22
CA SER A 283 -9.71 12.53 -7.82
C SER A 283 -10.55 12.98 -9.01
N LEU A 284 -9.91 13.36 -10.13
CA LEU A 284 -10.62 13.74 -11.36
C LEU A 284 -11.48 12.59 -11.89
N LEU A 285 -10.97 11.35 -11.84
CA LEU A 285 -11.75 10.18 -12.28
C LEU A 285 -13.00 9.96 -11.42
N SER A 286 -12.89 10.19 -10.11
CA SER A 286 -14.02 10.14 -9.16
C SER A 286 -15.02 11.27 -9.42
N GLU A 287 -14.54 12.52 -9.47
CA GLU A 287 -15.35 13.74 -9.63
C GLU A 287 -16.15 13.73 -10.94
N TYR A 288 -15.50 13.38 -12.05
CA TYR A 288 -16.14 13.32 -13.37
C TYR A 288 -16.76 11.96 -13.69
N ARG A 289 -16.84 11.06 -12.71
CA ARG A 289 -17.47 9.72 -12.81
C ARG A 289 -17.02 8.93 -14.04
N LYS A 290 -15.73 8.97 -14.36
CA LYS A 290 -15.17 8.29 -15.55
C LYS A 290 -15.07 6.78 -15.39
N GLN A 291 -15.25 6.25 -14.17
CA GLN A 291 -15.28 4.83 -13.82
C GLN A 291 -16.23 4.60 -12.62
N PRO A 292 -17.55 4.75 -12.79
CA PRO A 292 -18.49 4.70 -11.65
C PRO A 292 -18.51 3.34 -10.94
N ASP A 293 -18.10 2.27 -11.64
CA ASP A 293 -18.05 0.91 -11.10
C ASP A 293 -16.89 0.69 -10.12
N VAL A 294 -15.93 1.62 -10.06
CA VAL A 294 -14.78 1.57 -9.14
C VAL A 294 -14.84 2.79 -8.21
N PRO A 295 -15.60 2.72 -7.10
CA PRO A 295 -15.69 3.84 -6.18
C PRO A 295 -14.32 4.13 -5.56
N ILE A 296 -13.95 5.41 -5.49
CA ILE A 296 -12.68 5.89 -4.95
C ILE A 296 -12.98 6.73 -3.71
N ARG A 297 -12.23 6.52 -2.63
CA ARG A 297 -12.34 7.32 -1.41
C ARG A 297 -10.97 7.78 -0.96
N PHE A 298 -10.89 9.04 -0.54
CA PHE A 298 -9.65 9.69 -0.13
C PHE A 298 -9.65 9.91 1.38
N PHE A 299 -8.47 9.80 1.97
CA PHE A 299 -8.22 9.99 3.40
C PHE A 299 -6.98 10.87 3.56
N ALA A 300 -7.15 12.10 4.02
CA ALA A 300 -6.03 13.00 4.31
C ALA A 300 -5.59 12.86 5.76
N PHE A 301 -4.38 12.34 5.97
CA PHE A 301 -3.74 12.20 7.27
C PHE A 301 -2.91 13.44 7.58
N TYR A 302 -3.19 14.10 8.70
CA TYR A 302 -2.52 15.33 9.11
C TYR A 302 -2.32 15.40 10.63
N ARG A 303 -1.57 16.39 11.09
CA ARG A 303 -1.46 16.77 12.51
C ARG A 303 -1.70 18.27 12.62
N LYS A 304 -2.45 18.69 13.64
CA LYS A 304 -2.60 20.12 13.97
C LYS A 304 -1.33 20.72 14.59
N GLU A 305 -0.61 19.88 15.34
CA GLU A 305 0.62 20.24 16.05
C GLU A 305 1.69 19.18 15.76
N ALA A 306 2.97 19.59 15.68
CA ALA A 306 4.07 18.70 15.27
C ALA A 306 4.17 17.39 16.09
N HIS A 307 3.76 17.42 17.36
CA HIS A 307 3.77 16.27 18.27
C HIS A 307 2.37 15.83 18.74
N GLY A 308 1.30 16.48 18.26
CA GLY A 308 -0.08 16.10 18.58
C GLY A 308 -0.52 14.83 17.84
N PRO A 309 -1.63 14.18 18.23
CA PRO A 309 -2.12 12.97 17.56
C PRO A 309 -2.45 13.23 16.10
N ALA A 310 -2.28 12.20 15.26
CA ALA A 310 -2.70 12.26 13.87
C ALA A 310 -4.23 12.23 13.77
N LEU A 311 -4.75 13.02 12.83
CA LEU A 311 -6.16 13.13 12.47
C LEU A 311 -6.34 12.73 11.01
N VAL A 312 -7.58 12.37 10.65
CA VAL A 312 -7.91 11.97 9.28
C VAL A 312 -9.22 12.62 8.84
N ASP A 313 -9.16 13.36 7.75
CA ASP A 313 -10.35 13.82 7.01
C ASP A 313 -10.59 12.86 5.83
N ALA A 314 -11.84 12.62 5.46
CA ALA A 314 -12.19 11.70 4.37
C ALA A 314 -13.26 12.30 3.45
N GLY A 315 -13.18 11.97 2.16
CA GLY A 315 -14.09 12.45 1.12
C GLY A 315 -14.01 11.58 -0.14
N ASP A 316 -14.94 11.78 -1.07
CA ASP A 316 -14.99 11.03 -2.33
C ASP A 316 -14.13 11.69 -3.43
N THR A 317 -13.69 12.92 -3.20
CA THR A 317 -12.76 13.68 -4.04
C THR A 317 -11.73 14.42 -3.17
N MET A 318 -10.61 14.86 -3.76
CA MET A 318 -9.63 15.69 -3.05
C MET A 318 -10.17 17.07 -2.68
N ALA A 319 -11.15 17.60 -3.44
CA ALA A 319 -11.77 18.90 -3.18
C ALA A 319 -12.66 18.89 -1.92
N GLU A 320 -13.16 17.72 -1.52
CA GLU A 320 -13.96 17.54 -0.30
C GLU A 320 -13.11 17.45 0.97
N LEU A 321 -11.78 17.35 0.85
CA LEU A 321 -10.87 17.23 2.00
C LEU A 321 -10.58 18.63 2.56
N PRO A 322 -11.06 18.96 3.78
CA PRO A 322 -10.86 20.29 4.36
C PRO A 322 -9.38 20.60 4.63
N THR A 323 -8.63 19.57 5.03
CA THR A 323 -7.19 19.66 5.29
C THR A 323 -6.45 18.77 4.31
N ASN A 324 -5.70 19.34 3.36
CA ASN A 324 -4.90 18.58 2.42
C ASN A 324 -3.49 19.17 2.28
N PRO A 325 -2.51 18.65 3.06
CA PRO A 325 -1.15 19.17 3.05
C PRO A 325 -0.47 19.14 1.67
N ILE A 326 -0.88 18.23 0.78
CA ILE A 326 -0.34 18.16 -0.58
C ILE A 326 -0.85 19.36 -1.39
N LEU A 327 -2.15 19.64 -1.37
CA LEU A 327 -2.72 20.79 -2.07
C LEU A 327 -2.20 22.12 -1.54
N ASP A 328 -1.99 22.22 -0.22
CA ASP A 328 -1.43 23.41 0.42
C ASP A 328 -0.03 23.73 -0.12
N GLU A 329 0.83 22.72 -0.24
CA GLU A 329 2.19 22.91 -0.74
C GLU A 329 2.22 23.23 -2.24
N PHE A 330 1.37 22.60 -3.05
CA PHE A 330 1.24 22.96 -4.47
C PHE A 330 0.72 24.39 -4.66
N SER A 331 -0.23 24.83 -3.82
CA SER A 331 -0.71 26.21 -3.85
C SER A 331 0.42 27.19 -3.56
N ARG A 332 1.25 26.91 -2.55
CA ARG A 332 2.46 27.71 -2.27
C ARG A 332 3.45 27.70 -3.43
N HIS A 333 3.62 26.57 -4.10
CA HIS A 333 4.50 26.46 -5.27
C HIS A 333 4.01 27.35 -6.42
N TYR A 334 2.71 27.33 -6.74
CA TYR A 334 2.12 28.22 -7.76
C TYR A 334 2.23 29.70 -7.38
N ASP A 335 2.01 30.04 -6.12
CA ASP A 335 2.21 31.41 -5.64
C ASP A 335 3.66 31.86 -5.78
N PHE A 336 4.61 30.96 -5.53
CA PHE A 336 6.04 31.23 -5.71
C PHE A 336 6.41 31.40 -7.19
N GLU A 337 5.93 30.52 -8.07
CA GLU A 337 6.12 30.63 -9.52
C GLU A 337 5.57 31.97 -10.04
N ARG A 338 4.35 32.34 -9.63
CA ARG A 338 3.72 33.60 -10.01
C ARG A 338 4.54 34.82 -9.55
N LYS A 339 5.05 34.82 -8.31
CA LYS A 339 5.93 35.89 -7.81
C LYS A 339 7.17 36.05 -8.68
N LEU A 340 7.82 34.95 -9.08
CA LEU A 340 8.98 35.00 -9.96
C LEU A 340 8.64 35.54 -11.35
N PHE A 341 7.46 35.22 -11.90
CA PHE A 341 6.99 35.81 -13.16
C PHE A 341 6.71 37.31 -13.03
N ASP A 342 6.08 37.74 -11.94
CA ASP A 342 5.74 39.14 -11.69
C ASP A 342 7.01 40.00 -11.39
N GLU A 343 8.05 39.40 -10.79
CA GLU A 343 9.33 40.03 -10.46
C GLU A 343 10.37 39.93 -11.59
N ALA A 344 10.13 39.15 -12.64
CA ALA A 344 11.01 39.07 -13.78
C ALA A 344 11.07 40.46 -14.45
N PRO A 345 12.25 41.11 -14.53
CA PRO A 345 12.37 42.38 -15.23
C PRO A 345 11.89 42.16 -16.65
N GLY A 346 10.96 43.01 -17.10
CA GLY A 346 10.46 42.97 -18.47
C GLY A 346 11.63 42.84 -19.43
N GLN A 347 11.45 42.02 -20.47
CA GLN A 347 12.26 42.12 -21.69
C GLN A 347 12.02 43.50 -22.32
N GLU A 348 12.48 44.57 -21.68
CA GLU A 348 12.71 45.86 -22.28
C GLU A 348 14.08 45.78 -22.96
N GLY A 349 14.09 45.60 -24.28
CA GLY A 349 15.33 45.65 -25.06
C GLY A 349 15.38 44.90 -26.39
N SER A 350 14.26 44.67 -27.07
CA SER A 350 14.26 44.36 -28.52
C SER A 350 13.45 45.41 -29.26
N ALA A 351 13.99 46.62 -29.34
CA ALA A 351 13.58 47.64 -30.30
C ALA A 351 14.66 48.74 -30.37
N ALA A 352 15.66 48.54 -31.23
CA ALA A 352 16.29 49.57 -32.06
C ALA A 352 17.24 48.88 -33.06
#